data_AF-A0A7C5GXZ2-F1
#
_entry.id   AF-A0A7C5GXZ2-F1
#
_cell.length_a   1.000
_cell.length_b   1.000
_cell.length_c   1.000
_cell.angle_alpha   90.00
_cell.angle_beta   90.00
_cell.angle_gamma   90.00
#
_symmetry.space_group_name_H-M   'P 1'
#
loop_
_entity.id
_entity.type
_entity.pdbx_description
1 polymer ?
#
loop_
_entity_poly.entity_id
_entity_poly.type
_entity_poly.pdbx_seq_one_letter_code
_entity_poly.pdbx_strand_id
1 'polypeptide(L)'
;MEAEFTGRVKALNDRQFNQSGKYIIYWMSHSHRANFNHSLEYATNLSNDYKKPLLVYFPITDKYRYSNARYYKFMLDGVLEAKKSIEERDIKFIIEKSDDIKRRVIEISKNASALITDKAYLKYYRKLHSDIAKKLDIPFYEVESDVCVPVEIVSQKQEVYAFNIRKKIYDVLGSYLLKLKPREPKIKSINLDFGMEEITLNSSLKILDILNIDKSVSLSPFIGGYSQAKRYLEEFIEKKLHKYKEYRSHPELDYQSNLSPYLHFGQISPLEVVLETLSKYERDENVDSFFNELIVWRELTRNFCYYNPNYNHYEGIPDWAKKTLEEHKSDKRDYVYTLEEFENAKTHDEYWNSAQLK
;
A
#
# COMPACT_ATOMS: atom_id res chain seq x y z
N MET A 1 16.02 13.37 13.64
CA MET A 1 15.34 12.64 12.55
C MET A 1 15.22 13.59 11.38
N GLU A 2 15.59 13.18 10.16
CA GLU A 2 15.57 14.04 8.96
C GLU A 2 14.13 14.49 8.63
N ALA A 3 13.98 15.62 7.94
CA ALA A 3 12.69 16.29 7.74
C ALA A 3 11.65 15.38 7.04
N GLU A 4 12.10 14.56 6.07
CA GLU A 4 11.28 13.60 5.34
C GLU A 4 10.62 12.53 6.21
N PHE A 5 11.12 12.27 7.42
CA PHE A 5 10.57 11.26 8.34
C PHE A 5 9.65 11.86 9.42
N THR A 6 9.47 13.19 9.44
CA THR A 6 8.66 13.90 10.44
C THR A 6 7.24 13.33 10.49
N GLY A 7 6.86 12.73 11.62
CA GLY A 7 5.53 12.14 11.80
C GLY A 7 5.25 10.86 11.00
N ARG A 8 6.24 10.32 10.26
CA ARG A 8 6.09 9.06 9.50
C ARG A 8 6.44 7.82 10.30
N VAL A 9 7.30 7.94 11.30
CA VAL A 9 7.82 6.81 12.09
C VAL A 9 7.10 6.73 13.42
N LYS A 10 6.53 5.57 13.74
CA LYS A 10 5.85 5.29 15.01
C LYS A 10 6.40 4.02 15.64
N ALA A 11 6.81 4.09 16.90
CA ALA A 11 7.11 2.89 17.68
C ALA A 11 5.81 2.20 18.10
N LEU A 12 5.72 0.88 17.87
CA LEU A 12 4.57 0.05 18.24
C LEU A 12 4.73 -0.63 19.60
N ASN A 13 5.93 -0.57 20.17
CA ASN A 13 6.26 -0.99 21.53
C ASN A 13 7.35 -0.08 22.11
N ASP A 14 7.67 -0.26 23.39
CA ASP A 14 8.67 0.51 24.16
C ASP A 14 9.98 -0.26 24.38
N ARG A 15 10.21 -1.31 23.58
CA ARG A 15 11.39 -2.17 23.68
C ARG A 15 12.65 -1.43 23.24
N GLN A 16 13.76 -1.75 23.89
CA GLN A 16 15.06 -1.17 23.59
C GLN A 16 15.77 -1.94 22.48
N PHE A 17 16.57 -1.23 21.68
CA PHE A 17 17.34 -1.82 20.59
C PHE A 17 18.21 -2.98 21.09
N ASN A 18 18.08 -4.14 20.45
CA ASN A 18 18.83 -5.32 20.86
C ASN A 18 20.25 -5.29 20.26
N GLN A 19 21.24 -4.92 21.08
CA GLN A 19 22.63 -4.78 20.68
C GLN A 19 23.27 -6.10 20.23
N SER A 20 22.84 -7.24 20.79
CA SER A 20 23.33 -8.58 20.40
C SER A 20 22.62 -9.14 19.17
N GLY A 21 21.57 -8.46 18.68
CA GLY A 21 20.90 -8.78 17.43
C GLY A 21 21.89 -8.81 16.25
N LYS A 22 21.70 -9.76 15.35
CA LYS A 22 22.60 -10.00 14.22
C LYS A 22 22.32 -9.06 13.04
N TYR A 23 21.09 -8.61 12.90
CA TYR A 23 20.62 -7.81 11.76
C TYR A 23 19.43 -6.93 12.13
N ILE A 24 19.01 -6.05 11.23
CA ILE A 24 17.75 -5.32 11.27
C ILE A 24 16.82 -5.88 10.20
N ILE A 25 15.52 -5.96 10.50
CA ILE A 25 14.51 -6.45 9.55
C ILE A 25 13.64 -5.29 9.09
N TYR A 26 13.52 -5.13 7.77
CA TYR A 26 12.39 -4.45 7.16
C TYR A 26 11.41 -5.50 6.62
N TRP A 27 10.32 -5.70 7.36
CA TRP A 27 9.18 -6.49 6.90
C TRP A 27 8.35 -5.65 5.94
N MET A 28 8.59 -5.82 4.64
CA MET A 28 7.85 -5.16 3.57
C MET A 28 6.46 -5.79 3.47
N SER A 29 5.41 -5.00 3.65
CA SER A 29 4.02 -5.48 3.62
C SER A 29 3.14 -4.78 2.59
N HIS A 30 3.30 -3.47 2.41
CA HIS A 30 2.43 -2.65 1.55
C HIS A 30 3.20 -1.79 0.53
N SER A 31 4.44 -1.37 0.83
CA SER A 31 5.23 -0.51 -0.06
C SER A 31 6.18 -1.33 -0.93
N HIS A 32 5.66 -2.03 -1.95
CA HIS A 32 6.42 -2.95 -2.82
C HIS A 32 7.26 -2.22 -3.89
N ARG A 33 8.19 -1.39 -3.44
CA ARG A 33 9.10 -0.59 -4.29
C ARG A 33 10.38 -0.22 -3.55
N ALA A 34 11.44 0.07 -4.30
CA ALA A 34 12.67 0.65 -3.77
C ALA A 34 12.61 2.19 -3.71
N ASN A 35 12.00 2.82 -4.73
CA ASN A 35 11.91 4.27 -4.87
C ASN A 35 10.85 4.87 -3.93
N PHE A 36 11.14 6.05 -3.36
CA PHE A 36 10.19 6.75 -2.47
C PHE A 36 9.57 5.85 -1.39
N ASN A 37 10.37 4.96 -0.81
CA ASN A 37 9.98 4.05 0.25
C ASN A 37 10.59 4.49 1.60
N HIS A 38 9.83 5.25 2.40
CA HIS A 38 10.31 5.74 3.69
C HIS A 38 10.65 4.59 4.65
N SER A 39 9.95 3.46 4.57
CA SER A 39 10.20 2.29 5.41
C SER A 39 11.58 1.70 5.13
N LEU A 40 11.93 1.53 3.85
CA LEU A 40 13.25 1.05 3.42
C LEU A 40 14.37 2.03 3.81
N GLU A 41 14.14 3.32 3.58
CA GLU A 41 15.13 4.35 3.88
C GLU A 41 15.35 4.52 5.39
N TYR A 42 14.29 4.44 6.20
CA TYR A 42 14.40 4.43 7.66
C TYR A 42 15.14 3.19 8.17
N ALA A 43 14.83 2.01 7.62
CA ALA A 43 15.52 0.78 7.98
C ALA A 43 17.01 0.81 7.60
N THR A 44 17.35 1.44 6.46
CA THR A 44 18.74 1.63 6.02
C THR A 44 19.48 2.61 6.94
N ASN A 45 18.84 3.70 7.35
CA ASN A 45 19.41 4.62 8.35
C ASN A 45 19.70 3.90 9.67
N LEU A 46 18.73 3.14 10.19
CA LEU A 46 18.92 2.38 11.44
C LEU A 46 20.05 1.34 11.32
N SER A 47 20.11 0.65 10.19
CA SER A 47 21.22 -0.25 9.81
C SER A 47 22.58 0.46 9.85
N ASN A 48 22.66 1.65 9.27
CA ASN A 48 23.87 2.45 9.18
C ASN A 48 24.31 3.05 10.52
N ASP A 49 23.38 3.40 11.39
CA ASP A 49 23.65 3.99 12.70
C ASP A 49 24.21 2.93 13.67
N TYR A 50 23.63 1.73 13.65
CA TYR A 50 24.02 0.64 14.53
C TYR A 50 25.02 -0.34 13.92
N LYS A 51 25.45 -0.10 12.67
CA LYS A 51 26.37 -0.97 11.91
C LYS A 51 25.90 -2.44 11.95
N LYS A 52 24.64 -2.66 11.58
CA LYS A 52 24.04 -4.00 11.45
C LYS A 52 23.63 -4.23 10.01
N PRO A 53 23.76 -5.44 9.44
CA PRO A 53 23.19 -5.73 8.12
C PRO A 53 21.66 -5.56 8.13
N LEU A 54 21.11 -5.11 7.00
CA LEU A 54 19.67 -5.00 6.78
C LEU A 54 19.16 -6.20 5.98
N LEU A 55 18.08 -6.83 6.45
CA LEU A 55 17.29 -7.81 5.72
C LEU A 55 15.96 -7.19 5.32
N VAL A 56 15.62 -7.20 4.03
CA VAL A 56 14.24 -6.99 3.58
C VAL A 56 13.54 -8.34 3.51
N TYR A 57 12.38 -8.44 4.14
CA TYR A 57 11.62 -9.69 4.25
C TYR A 57 10.20 -9.50 3.74
N PHE A 58 9.79 -10.36 2.81
CA PHE A 58 8.45 -10.42 2.25
C PHE A 58 7.85 -11.82 2.44
N PRO A 59 6.96 -12.01 3.44
CA PRO A 59 6.23 -13.27 3.59
C PRO A 59 5.06 -13.32 2.61
N ILE A 60 4.97 -14.39 1.82
CA ILE A 60 3.82 -14.68 0.96
C ILE A 60 2.97 -15.80 1.55
N THR A 61 1.65 -15.65 1.57
CA THR A 61 0.71 -16.67 2.05
C THR A 61 -0.33 -16.96 0.98
N ASP A 62 -0.81 -18.19 0.88
CA ASP A 62 -1.93 -18.60 0.03
C ASP A 62 -3.22 -18.87 0.84
N LYS A 63 -3.23 -18.56 2.15
CA LYS A 63 -4.38 -18.78 3.04
C LYS A 63 -5.37 -17.62 3.11
N TYR A 64 -5.15 -16.55 2.37
CA TYR A 64 -6.06 -15.41 2.39
C TYR A 64 -7.32 -15.72 1.58
N ARG A 65 -8.49 -15.54 2.21
CA ARG A 65 -9.78 -16.10 1.76
C ARG A 65 -10.18 -15.74 0.32
N TYR A 66 -9.75 -14.58 -0.16
CA TYR A 66 -10.11 -14.05 -1.48
C TYR A 66 -8.89 -13.92 -2.40
N SER A 67 -7.84 -14.70 -2.14
CA SER A 67 -6.66 -14.75 -2.98
C SER A 67 -6.94 -15.46 -4.30
N ASN A 68 -6.70 -14.75 -5.40
CA ASN A 68 -6.77 -15.33 -6.73
C ASN A 68 -5.51 -14.98 -7.55
N ALA A 69 -5.32 -15.71 -8.65
CA ALA A 69 -4.18 -15.59 -9.54
C ALA A 69 -4.03 -14.19 -10.14
N ARG A 70 -5.14 -13.49 -10.42
CA ARG A 70 -5.14 -12.12 -10.96
C ARG A 70 -4.37 -11.16 -10.05
N TYR A 71 -4.74 -11.12 -8.77
CA TYR A 71 -4.11 -10.21 -7.80
C TYR A 71 -2.67 -10.63 -7.48
N TYR A 72 -2.44 -11.93 -7.29
CA TYR A 72 -1.13 -12.43 -6.90
C TYR A 72 -0.10 -12.26 -8.00
N LYS A 73 -0.47 -12.49 -9.26
CA LYS A 73 0.43 -12.28 -10.39
C LYS A 73 0.90 -10.82 -10.42
N PHE A 74 -0.04 -9.87 -10.36
CA PHE A 74 0.25 -8.44 -10.40
C PHE A 74 1.11 -7.99 -9.21
N MET A 75 0.80 -8.45 -7.99
CA MET A 75 1.61 -8.18 -6.81
C MET A 75 3.03 -8.73 -6.95
N LEU A 76 3.16 -10.00 -7.36
CA LEU A 76 4.44 -10.69 -7.50
C LEU A 76 5.34 -10.06 -8.56
N ASP A 77 4.79 -9.59 -9.68
CA ASP A 77 5.56 -8.83 -10.68
C ASP A 77 6.27 -7.65 -10.00
N GLY A 78 5.56 -6.87 -9.18
CA GLY A 78 6.14 -5.72 -8.51
C GLY A 78 7.05 -6.06 -7.33
N VAL A 79 6.76 -7.11 -6.57
CA VAL A 79 7.65 -7.59 -5.51
C VAL A 79 8.98 -8.09 -6.09
N LEU A 80 8.95 -8.81 -7.22
CA LEU A 80 10.16 -9.28 -7.90
C LEU A 80 10.99 -8.12 -8.46
N GLU A 81 10.34 -7.09 -9.03
CA GLU A 81 11.04 -5.87 -9.45
C GLU A 81 11.65 -5.13 -8.25
N ALA A 82 10.89 -4.97 -7.16
CA ALA A 82 11.39 -4.34 -5.93
C ALA A 82 12.57 -5.12 -5.33
N LYS A 83 12.50 -6.45 -5.30
CA LYS A 83 13.61 -7.33 -4.89
C LYS A 83 14.86 -7.03 -5.72
N LYS A 84 14.76 -7.03 -7.05
CA LYS A 84 15.88 -6.72 -7.93
C LYS A 84 16.50 -5.35 -7.61
N SER A 85 15.69 -4.29 -7.54
CA SER A 85 16.19 -2.94 -7.27
C SER A 85 16.78 -2.74 -5.87
N ILE A 86 16.30 -3.50 -4.87
CA ILE A 86 16.85 -3.47 -3.51
C ILE A 86 18.15 -4.26 -3.43
N GLU A 87 18.25 -5.39 -4.13
CA GLU A 87 19.47 -6.20 -4.20
C GLU A 87 20.60 -5.49 -4.97
N GLU A 88 20.26 -4.70 -6.00
CA GLU A 88 21.20 -3.78 -6.68
C GLU A 88 21.82 -2.73 -5.75
N ARG A 89 21.19 -2.47 -4.60
CA ARG A 89 21.72 -1.60 -3.53
C ARG A 89 22.52 -2.38 -2.48
N ASP A 90 22.93 -3.61 -2.77
CA ASP A 90 23.64 -4.52 -1.85
C ASP A 90 22.84 -4.95 -0.59
N ILE A 91 21.51 -4.88 -0.64
CA ILE A 91 20.63 -5.28 0.48
C ILE A 91 19.96 -6.63 0.16
N LYS A 92 20.10 -7.62 1.03
CA LYS A 92 19.42 -8.92 0.90
C LYS A 92 17.90 -8.74 1.00
N PHE A 93 17.19 -9.32 0.05
CA PHE A 93 15.73 -9.40 0.06
C PHE A 93 15.30 -10.87 0.02
N ILE A 94 14.52 -11.33 1.01
CA ILE A 94 14.01 -12.71 1.04
C ILE A 94 12.49 -12.72 0.85
N ILE A 95 12.04 -13.50 -0.13
CA ILE A 95 10.64 -13.90 -0.31
C ILE A 95 10.50 -15.29 0.29
N GLU A 96 9.60 -15.50 1.25
CA GLU A 96 9.38 -16.80 1.89
C GLU A 96 7.89 -17.13 1.90
N LYS A 97 7.52 -18.36 1.53
CA LYS A 97 6.15 -18.83 1.71
C LYS A 97 5.90 -19.09 3.19
N SER A 98 4.88 -18.45 3.76
CA SER A 98 4.52 -18.59 5.17
C SER A 98 3.03 -18.82 5.35
N ASP A 99 2.72 -19.92 6.02
CA ASP A 99 1.38 -20.30 6.45
C ASP A 99 0.85 -19.46 7.62
N ASP A 100 1.76 -18.89 8.41
CA ASP A 100 1.47 -18.05 9.57
C ASP A 100 2.50 -16.91 9.64
N ILE A 101 2.16 -15.83 8.94
CA ILE A 101 2.97 -14.61 8.88
C ILE A 101 3.28 -14.08 10.29
N LYS A 102 2.30 -14.12 11.21
CA LYS A 102 2.46 -13.62 12.57
C LYS A 102 3.55 -14.39 13.31
N ARG A 103 3.43 -15.72 13.31
CA ARG A 103 4.41 -16.60 13.95
C ARG A 103 5.79 -16.42 13.32
N ARG A 104 5.86 -16.37 11.99
CA ARG A 104 7.13 -16.31 11.28
C ARG A 104 7.88 -15.00 11.52
N VAL A 105 7.17 -13.86 11.47
CA VAL A 105 7.77 -12.54 11.78
C VAL A 105 8.31 -12.50 13.21
N ILE A 106 7.60 -13.07 14.18
CA ILE A 106 8.09 -13.16 15.58
C ILE A 106 9.35 -14.02 15.66
N GLU A 107 9.38 -15.15 14.97
CA GLU A 107 10.50 -16.09 14.99
C GLU A 107 11.79 -15.47 14.46
N ILE A 108 11.75 -14.86 13.28
CA ILE A 108 12.92 -14.22 12.66
C ILE A 108 13.40 -13.02 13.49
N SER A 109 12.47 -12.35 14.19
CA SER A 109 12.79 -11.21 15.05
C SER A 109 13.60 -11.58 16.30
N LYS A 110 13.64 -12.85 16.73
CA LYS A 110 14.41 -13.28 17.91
C LYS A 110 15.90 -12.99 17.79
N ASN A 111 16.44 -13.03 16.57
CA ASN A 111 17.85 -12.76 16.30
C ASN A 111 18.08 -11.35 15.74
N ALA A 112 17.04 -10.53 15.62
CA ALA A 112 17.14 -9.19 15.08
C ALA A 112 17.41 -8.16 16.18
N SER A 113 17.81 -6.97 15.75
CA SER A 113 18.10 -5.81 16.60
C SER A 113 16.89 -4.88 16.69
N ALA A 114 16.15 -4.77 15.58
CA ALA A 114 14.91 -4.02 15.44
C ALA A 114 14.09 -4.59 14.27
N LEU A 115 12.77 -4.39 14.33
CA LEU A 115 11.83 -4.68 13.25
C LEU A 115 11.21 -3.37 12.75
N ILE A 116 11.12 -3.20 11.43
CA ILE A 116 10.46 -2.10 10.75
C ILE A 116 9.39 -2.70 9.83
N THR A 117 8.20 -2.10 9.73
CA THR A 117 7.21 -2.42 8.69
C THR A 117 6.49 -1.18 8.17
N ASP A 118 5.65 -1.37 7.15
CA ASP A 118 4.82 -0.32 6.55
C ASP A 118 3.57 -0.01 7.40
N LYS A 119 3.06 1.22 7.29
CA LYS A 119 1.81 1.65 7.96
C LYS A 119 0.60 0.79 7.60
N ALA A 120 -0.05 0.24 8.61
CA ALA A 120 -1.33 -0.46 8.44
C ALA A 120 -2.54 0.47 8.59
N TYR A 121 -3.37 0.54 7.54
CA TYR A 121 -4.65 1.29 7.57
C TYR A 121 -5.87 0.41 7.77
N LEU A 122 -5.79 -0.89 7.51
CA LEU A 122 -6.91 -1.81 7.69
C LEU A 122 -6.86 -2.44 9.08
N LYS A 123 -8.04 -2.68 9.68
CA LYS A 123 -8.17 -3.15 11.07
C LYS A 123 -7.45 -4.48 11.31
N TYR A 124 -7.48 -5.37 10.31
CA TYR A 124 -6.80 -6.67 10.37
C TYR A 124 -5.28 -6.49 10.54
N TYR A 125 -4.64 -5.70 9.69
CA TYR A 125 -3.19 -5.48 9.76
C TYR A 125 -2.78 -4.69 11.00
N ARG A 126 -3.58 -3.69 11.44
CA ARG A 126 -3.31 -3.00 12.72
C ARG A 126 -3.34 -3.97 13.90
N LYS A 127 -4.32 -4.88 13.92
CA LYS A 127 -4.37 -5.93 14.95
C LYS A 127 -3.19 -6.88 14.86
N LEU A 128 -2.81 -7.31 13.65
CA LEU A 128 -1.63 -8.15 13.43
C LEU A 128 -0.36 -7.47 13.98
N HIS A 129 -0.13 -6.21 13.64
CA HIS A 129 1.02 -5.43 14.12
C HIS A 129 1.01 -5.31 15.65
N SER A 130 -0.14 -4.96 16.26
CA SER A 130 -0.28 -4.87 17.72
C SER A 130 -0.02 -6.21 18.43
N ASP A 131 -0.55 -7.30 17.88
CA ASP A 131 -0.35 -8.63 18.46
C ASP A 131 1.11 -9.11 18.35
N ILE A 132 1.83 -8.74 17.28
CA ILE A 132 3.27 -9.00 17.13
C ILE A 132 4.06 -8.15 18.12
N ALA A 133 3.79 -6.84 18.19
CA ALA A 133 4.51 -5.90 19.05
C ALA A 133 4.53 -6.35 20.53
N LYS A 134 3.42 -6.90 21.03
CA LYS A 134 3.29 -7.46 22.39
C LYS A 134 4.18 -8.67 22.67
N LYS A 135 4.61 -9.39 21.63
CA LYS A 135 5.40 -10.63 21.72
C LYS A 135 6.87 -10.43 21.39
N LEU A 136 7.27 -9.23 20.99
CA LEU A 136 8.66 -8.92 20.65
C LEU A 136 9.42 -8.39 21.86
N ASP A 137 10.69 -8.78 21.95
CA ASP A 137 11.67 -8.26 22.90
C ASP A 137 12.55 -7.15 22.29
N ILE A 138 12.31 -6.82 21.02
CA ILE A 138 13.02 -5.80 20.24
C ILE A 138 12.09 -4.65 19.84
N PRO A 139 12.62 -3.45 19.54
CA PRO A 139 11.80 -2.34 19.06
C PRO A 139 11.15 -2.70 17.75
N PHE A 140 9.87 -2.39 17.64
CA PHE A 140 9.09 -2.54 16.42
C PHE A 140 8.58 -1.17 15.96
N TYR A 141 9.01 -0.75 14.78
CA TYR A 141 8.63 0.51 14.16
C TYR A 141 7.68 0.30 12.99
N GLU A 142 6.72 1.18 12.86
CA GLU A 142 5.82 1.32 11.72
C GLU A 142 6.16 2.62 10.99
N VAL A 143 6.29 2.57 9.66
CA VAL A 143 6.67 3.73 8.84
C VAL A 143 5.66 3.99 7.73
N GLU A 144 5.23 5.24 7.61
CA GLU A 144 4.15 5.66 6.71
C GLU A 144 4.67 6.20 5.36
N SER A 145 4.72 5.29 4.37
CA SER A 145 5.29 5.52 3.04
C SER A 145 4.25 5.78 1.92
N ASP A 146 2.98 5.43 2.15
CA ASP A 146 1.96 5.32 1.09
C ASP A 146 0.92 6.45 1.08
N VAL A 147 1.28 7.61 1.64
CA VAL A 147 0.53 8.87 1.63
C VAL A 147 1.49 10.06 1.52
N CYS A 148 1.00 11.17 0.99
CA CYS A 148 1.77 12.42 0.92
C CYS A 148 1.99 12.97 2.33
N VAL A 149 0.95 13.02 3.16
CA VAL A 149 1.02 13.47 4.56
C VAL A 149 0.56 12.34 5.48
N PRO A 150 1.28 12.01 6.57
CA PRO A 150 0.88 10.94 7.48
C PRO A 150 -0.53 11.15 8.04
N VAL A 151 -1.32 10.08 8.15
CA VAL A 151 -2.74 10.16 8.53
C VAL A 151 -2.96 10.81 9.89
N GLU A 152 -2.04 10.58 10.84
CA GLU A 152 -2.09 11.16 12.18
C GLU A 152 -1.67 12.66 12.16
N ILE A 153 -0.85 13.09 11.20
CA ILE A 153 -0.52 14.52 11.03
C ILE A 153 -1.72 15.29 10.46
N VAL A 154 -2.41 14.70 9.49
CA VAL A 154 -3.57 15.34 8.85
C VAL A 154 -4.72 15.54 9.83
N SER A 155 -5.06 14.53 10.63
CA SER A 155 -6.10 14.63 11.64
C SER A 155 -5.93 13.61 12.75
N GLN A 156 -6.36 13.95 13.96
CA GLN A 156 -6.38 13.09 15.15
C GLN A 156 -7.73 12.37 15.33
N LYS A 157 -8.61 12.45 14.33
CA LYS A 157 -9.95 11.83 14.32
C LYS A 157 -10.41 11.51 12.90
N GLN A 158 -11.50 10.76 12.80
CA GLN A 158 -12.21 10.57 11.54
C GLN A 158 -12.71 11.91 11.01
N GLU A 159 -12.38 12.22 9.76
CA GLU A 159 -12.99 13.28 8.98
C GLU A 159 -14.12 12.70 8.15
N VAL A 160 -15.28 13.37 8.16
CA VAL A 160 -16.48 12.88 7.46
C VAL A 160 -16.55 13.42 6.03
N TYR A 161 -16.07 14.64 5.80
CA TYR A 161 -16.24 15.35 4.54
C TYR A 161 -14.89 15.64 3.88
N ALA A 162 -14.84 15.45 2.55
CA ALA A 162 -13.70 15.82 1.72
C ALA A 162 -13.31 17.30 1.90
N PHE A 163 -14.28 18.20 2.09
CA PHE A 163 -14.03 19.61 2.36
C PHE A 163 -13.14 19.83 3.61
N ASN A 164 -13.42 19.13 4.70
CA ASN A 164 -12.68 19.28 5.96
C ASN A 164 -11.26 18.75 5.85
N ILE A 165 -11.09 17.53 5.34
CA ILE A 165 -9.77 16.91 5.24
C ILE A 165 -8.91 17.61 4.19
N ARG A 166 -9.51 18.10 3.09
CA ARG A 166 -8.80 18.86 2.05
C ARG A 166 -8.06 20.03 2.68
N LYS A 167 -8.76 20.87 3.44
CA LYS A 167 -8.12 22.02 4.10
C LYS A 167 -6.93 21.59 4.95
N LYS A 168 -7.12 20.59 5.82
CA LYS A 168 -6.07 20.10 6.72
C LYS A 168 -4.85 19.55 6.00
N ILE A 169 -5.06 18.80 4.92
CA ILE A 169 -3.96 18.29 4.10
C ILE A 169 -3.19 19.46 3.47
N TYR A 170 -3.89 20.36 2.77
CA TYR A 170 -3.23 21.44 2.04
C TYR A 170 -2.55 22.47 2.95
N ASP A 171 -3.02 22.66 4.19
CA ASP A 171 -2.39 23.51 5.20
C ASP A 171 -0.95 23.05 5.54
N VAL A 172 -0.64 21.75 5.39
CA VAL A 172 0.67 21.17 5.71
C VAL A 172 1.39 20.54 4.51
N LEU A 173 0.69 20.29 3.40
CA LEU A 173 1.19 19.51 2.26
C LEU A 173 2.56 19.99 1.77
N GLY A 174 2.77 21.30 1.66
CA GLY A 174 4.03 21.89 1.20
C GLY A 174 5.26 21.43 2.02
N SER A 175 5.12 21.24 3.33
CA SER A 175 6.21 20.76 4.20
C SER A 175 6.49 19.27 4.06
N TYR A 176 5.59 18.52 3.42
CA TYR A 176 5.67 17.07 3.23
C TYR A 176 5.96 16.66 1.78
N LEU A 177 5.89 17.58 0.82
CA LEU A 177 6.31 17.38 -0.57
C LEU A 177 7.84 17.40 -0.69
N LEU A 178 8.50 16.46 -0.01
CA LEU A 178 9.94 16.35 0.06
C LEU A 178 10.43 15.20 -0.83
N LYS A 179 11.52 15.42 -1.57
CA LYS A 179 12.20 14.32 -2.27
C LYS A 179 12.78 13.35 -1.24
N LEU A 180 12.59 12.05 -1.45
CA LEU A 180 13.22 11.02 -0.63
C LEU A 180 14.49 10.51 -1.31
N LYS A 181 15.66 10.79 -0.74
CA LYS A 181 16.96 10.38 -1.31
C LYS A 181 17.29 8.91 -0.99
N PRO A 182 17.63 8.02 -1.92
CA PRO A 182 18.05 6.66 -1.56
C PRO A 182 19.30 6.65 -0.66
N ARG A 183 19.34 5.74 0.32
CA ARG A 183 20.47 5.55 1.23
C ARG A 183 21.29 4.32 0.82
N GLU A 184 22.60 4.44 0.90
CA GLU A 184 23.51 3.31 0.69
C GLU A 184 23.76 2.58 2.01
N PRO A 185 23.65 1.24 2.05
CA PRO A 185 23.96 0.47 3.26
C PRO A 185 25.48 0.45 3.49
N LYS A 186 25.92 0.75 4.73
CA LYS A 186 27.32 0.62 5.16
C LYS A 186 27.75 -0.85 5.26
N ILE A 187 26.82 -1.75 5.57
CA ILE A 187 27.05 -3.20 5.59
C ILE A 187 26.21 -3.83 4.49
N LYS A 188 26.91 -4.34 3.47
CA LYS A 188 26.33 -5.09 2.36
C LYS A 188 25.81 -6.43 2.88
N SER A 189 24.50 -6.65 2.79
CA SER A 189 23.88 -7.89 3.27
C SER A 189 23.57 -8.88 2.16
N ILE A 190 23.69 -8.48 0.88
CA ILE A 190 23.28 -9.27 -0.29
C ILE A 190 23.79 -10.73 -0.31
N ASN A 191 25.02 -10.96 0.17
CA ASN A 191 25.65 -12.28 0.21
C ASN A 191 25.57 -12.97 1.59
N LEU A 192 24.86 -12.39 2.55
CA LEU A 192 24.68 -12.97 3.87
C LEU A 192 23.56 -14.01 3.87
N ASP A 193 23.80 -15.10 4.57
CA ASP A 193 22.78 -16.10 4.85
C ASP A 193 22.06 -15.77 6.18
N PHE A 194 20.73 -15.73 6.11
CA PHE A 194 19.85 -15.47 7.25
C PHE A 194 19.20 -16.76 7.79
N GLY A 195 19.49 -17.93 7.19
CA GLY A 195 18.94 -19.22 7.59
C GLY A 195 17.44 -19.32 7.31
N MET A 196 16.99 -18.82 6.16
CA MET A 196 15.57 -18.75 5.78
C MET A 196 15.33 -19.50 4.47
N GLU A 197 14.14 -20.07 4.32
CA GLU A 197 13.73 -20.75 3.09
C GLU A 197 13.27 -19.73 2.05
N GLU A 198 14.18 -19.35 1.16
CA GLU A 198 13.93 -18.37 0.09
C GLU A 198 13.27 -19.02 -1.13
N ILE A 199 12.20 -18.38 -1.63
CA ILE A 199 11.69 -18.64 -2.97
C ILE A 199 12.66 -18.04 -3.98
N THR A 200 13.43 -18.90 -4.66
CA THR A 200 14.44 -18.50 -5.65
C THR A 200 13.89 -18.30 -7.07
N LEU A 201 12.60 -18.57 -7.26
CA LEU A 201 11.92 -18.38 -8.54
C LEU A 201 11.85 -16.89 -8.90
N ASN A 202 12.31 -16.54 -10.10
CA ASN A 202 12.35 -15.16 -10.61
C ASN A 202 11.18 -14.81 -11.54
N SER A 203 10.11 -15.60 -11.51
CA SER A 203 8.93 -15.43 -12.36
C SER A 203 7.68 -15.51 -11.52
N SER A 204 6.83 -14.48 -11.62
CA SER A 204 5.54 -14.43 -10.93
C SER A 204 4.68 -15.65 -11.26
N LEU A 205 4.63 -16.07 -12.54
CA LEU A 205 3.90 -17.27 -12.97
C LEU A 205 4.39 -18.55 -12.27
N LYS A 206 5.71 -18.76 -12.19
CA LYS A 206 6.26 -19.94 -11.50
C LYS A 206 5.95 -19.92 -10.00
N ILE A 207 5.94 -18.74 -9.37
CA ILE A 207 5.56 -18.61 -7.95
C ILE A 207 4.06 -18.91 -7.78
N LEU A 208 3.19 -18.50 -8.71
CA LEU A 208 1.76 -18.84 -8.65
C LEU A 208 1.51 -20.35 -8.70
N ASP A 209 2.37 -21.11 -9.38
CA ASP A 209 2.22 -22.56 -9.50
C ASP A 209 2.37 -23.29 -8.16
N ILE A 210 3.15 -22.74 -7.23
CA ILE A 210 3.37 -23.32 -5.89
C ILE A 210 2.40 -22.79 -4.81
N LEU A 211 1.51 -21.87 -5.18
CA LEU A 211 0.51 -21.28 -4.29
C LEU A 211 -0.86 -21.92 -4.51
N ASN A 212 -1.51 -22.29 -3.40
CA ASN A 212 -2.85 -22.85 -3.40
C ASN A 212 -3.91 -21.73 -3.35
N ILE A 213 -4.03 -20.99 -4.44
CA ILE A 213 -4.97 -19.88 -4.61
C ILE A 213 -5.97 -20.15 -5.74
N ASP A 214 -7.06 -19.39 -5.80
CA ASP A 214 -8.03 -19.51 -6.87
C ASP A 214 -7.43 -19.11 -8.24
N LYS A 215 -7.43 -20.05 -9.19
CA LYS A 215 -6.92 -19.86 -10.56
C LYS A 215 -8.04 -19.76 -11.61
N SER A 216 -9.31 -19.75 -11.19
CA SER A 216 -10.45 -19.64 -12.11
C SER A 216 -10.60 -18.23 -12.70
N VAL A 217 -10.13 -17.21 -11.97
CA VAL A 217 -10.17 -15.82 -12.42
C VAL A 217 -9.02 -15.53 -13.39
N SER A 218 -9.36 -15.05 -14.59
CA SER A 218 -8.39 -14.64 -15.62
C SER A 218 -7.38 -13.63 -15.08
N LEU A 219 -6.13 -13.75 -15.51
CA LEU A 219 -5.06 -12.82 -15.14
C LEU A 219 -5.36 -11.39 -15.57
N SER A 220 -4.80 -10.42 -14.84
CA SER A 220 -4.92 -9.01 -15.19
C SER A 220 -4.17 -8.71 -16.49
N PRO A 221 -4.70 -7.85 -17.38
CA PRO A 221 -3.93 -7.32 -18.49
C PRO A 221 -2.82 -6.35 -18.02
N PHE A 222 -2.92 -5.84 -16.80
CA PHE A 222 -1.87 -5.01 -16.20
C PHE A 222 -0.68 -5.86 -15.77
N ILE A 223 0.51 -5.35 -16.06
CA ILE A 223 1.78 -5.89 -15.56
C ILE A 223 2.15 -5.07 -14.32
N GLY A 224 2.39 -5.73 -13.19
CA GLY A 224 2.81 -5.06 -11.97
C GLY A 224 4.26 -4.57 -12.04
N GLY A 225 4.61 -3.68 -11.12
CA GLY A 225 5.96 -3.17 -10.98
C GLY A 225 6.08 -1.65 -11.11
N TYR A 226 7.16 -1.13 -10.52
CA TYR A 226 7.45 0.30 -10.46
C TYR A 226 7.66 0.88 -11.86
N SER A 227 8.41 0.19 -12.72
CA SER A 227 8.70 0.65 -14.08
C SER A 227 7.43 0.82 -14.91
N GLN A 228 6.47 -0.10 -14.78
CA GLN A 228 5.18 0.01 -15.47
C GLN A 228 4.33 1.13 -14.88
N ALA A 229 4.32 1.31 -13.56
CA ALA A 229 3.65 2.43 -12.92
C ALA A 229 4.18 3.78 -13.42
N LYS A 230 5.50 3.92 -13.56
CA LYS A 230 6.16 5.11 -14.10
C LYS A 230 5.76 5.38 -15.54
N ARG A 231 5.74 4.35 -16.38
CA ARG A 231 5.27 4.47 -17.78
C ARG A 231 3.83 4.99 -17.87
N TYR A 232 2.92 4.48 -17.02
CA TYR A 232 1.54 4.98 -16.96
C TYR A 232 1.45 6.43 -16.47
N LEU A 233 2.27 6.79 -15.48
CA LEU A 233 2.34 8.18 -14.98
C LEU A 233 2.84 9.14 -16.06
N GLU A 234 3.90 8.79 -16.78
CA GLU A 234 4.44 9.59 -17.88
C GLU A 234 3.41 9.77 -19.00
N GLU A 235 2.80 8.67 -19.44
CA GLU A 235 1.73 8.72 -20.45
C GLU A 235 0.54 9.59 -19.99
N PHE A 236 0.15 9.46 -18.71
CA PHE A 236 -0.93 10.25 -18.15
C PHE A 236 -0.61 11.74 -18.18
N ILE A 237 0.57 12.14 -17.68
CA ILE A 237 1.00 13.55 -17.65
C ILE A 237 1.08 14.12 -19.07
N GLU A 238 1.69 13.38 -20.01
CA GLU A 238 1.95 13.87 -21.36
C GLU A 238 0.69 13.91 -22.24
N LYS A 239 -0.22 12.94 -22.09
CA LYS A 239 -1.29 12.71 -23.08
C LYS A 239 -2.70 12.88 -22.54
N LYS A 240 -2.92 12.77 -21.23
CA LYS A 240 -4.27 12.66 -20.65
C LYS A 240 -4.60 13.78 -19.67
N LEU A 241 -3.62 14.22 -18.90
CA LEU A 241 -3.82 15.17 -17.80
C LEU A 241 -4.51 16.46 -18.26
N HIS A 242 -4.14 17.00 -19.43
CA HIS A 242 -4.69 18.26 -19.96
C HIS A 242 -6.21 18.30 -20.19
N LYS A 243 -6.91 17.15 -20.18
CA LYS A 243 -8.39 17.09 -20.18
C LYS A 243 -8.96 16.22 -19.05
N TYR A 244 -8.16 15.92 -18.03
CA TYR A 244 -8.59 15.06 -16.94
C TYR A 244 -9.86 15.57 -16.27
N LYS A 245 -9.94 16.88 -15.98
CA LYS A 245 -11.11 17.46 -15.30
C LYS A 245 -12.40 17.26 -16.11
N GLU A 246 -12.33 17.45 -17.43
CA GLU A 246 -13.46 17.32 -18.35
C GLU A 246 -13.87 15.84 -18.50
N TYR A 247 -12.91 14.94 -18.71
CA TYR A 247 -13.19 13.57 -19.17
C TYR A 247 -13.09 12.47 -18.12
N ARG A 248 -12.65 12.75 -16.88
CA ARG A 248 -12.55 11.70 -15.84
C ARG A 248 -13.86 10.99 -15.51
N SER A 249 -15.01 11.60 -15.79
CA SER A 249 -16.34 11.02 -15.51
C SER A 249 -16.94 10.30 -16.73
N HIS A 250 -16.19 10.18 -17.83
CA HIS A 250 -16.61 9.56 -19.07
C HIS A 250 -15.96 8.18 -19.22
N PRO A 251 -16.61 7.08 -18.79
CA PRO A 251 -16.03 5.73 -18.79
C PRO A 251 -15.76 5.15 -20.19
N GLU A 252 -16.27 5.79 -21.24
CA GLU A 252 -15.98 5.52 -22.64
C GLU A 252 -14.66 6.14 -23.13
N LEU A 253 -14.07 7.05 -22.36
CA LEU A 253 -12.84 7.76 -22.70
C LEU A 253 -11.66 7.32 -21.81
N ASP A 254 -10.46 7.22 -22.40
CA ASP A 254 -9.23 6.83 -21.68
C ASP A 254 -8.47 8.06 -21.17
N TYR A 255 -9.06 8.74 -20.19
CA TYR A 255 -8.44 9.90 -19.52
C TYR A 255 -8.09 9.62 -18.05
N GLN A 256 -8.24 8.39 -17.56
CA GLN A 256 -7.78 8.01 -16.22
C GLN A 256 -6.26 7.79 -16.19
N SER A 257 -5.64 7.91 -15.01
CA SER A 257 -4.19 7.69 -14.84
C SER A 257 -3.79 6.22 -14.92
N ASN A 258 -4.73 5.31 -14.70
CA ASN A 258 -4.50 3.87 -14.61
C ASN A 258 -3.49 3.47 -13.51
N LEU A 259 -3.25 4.34 -12.53
CA LEU A 259 -2.28 4.13 -11.45
C LEU A 259 -2.85 3.39 -10.23
N SER A 260 -4.16 3.18 -10.14
CA SER A 260 -4.79 2.61 -8.94
C SER A 260 -4.27 1.21 -8.56
N PRO A 261 -3.98 0.27 -9.48
CA PRO A 261 -3.42 -1.03 -9.10
C PRO A 261 -2.02 -0.90 -8.49
N TYR A 262 -1.21 0.01 -9.04
CA TYR A 262 0.15 0.29 -8.57
C TYR A 262 0.16 0.99 -7.21
N LEU A 263 -0.72 1.97 -7.01
CA LEU A 263 -0.89 2.68 -5.73
C LEU A 263 -1.48 1.78 -4.64
N HIS A 264 -2.23 0.74 -5.01
CA HIS A 264 -2.78 -0.25 -4.07
C HIS A 264 -1.69 -1.13 -3.48
N PHE A 265 -0.82 -1.70 -4.33
CA PHE A 265 0.32 -2.53 -3.91
C PHE A 265 1.58 -1.73 -3.57
N GLY A 266 1.49 -0.40 -3.53
CA GLY A 266 2.63 0.47 -3.23
C GLY A 266 3.80 0.30 -4.20
N GLN A 267 3.53 -0.02 -5.46
CA GLN A 267 4.52 -0.15 -6.53
C GLN A 267 4.95 1.23 -7.06
N ILE A 268 4.20 2.30 -6.75
CA ILE A 268 4.59 3.70 -6.93
C ILE A 268 4.13 4.53 -5.74
N SER A 269 4.93 5.53 -5.33
CA SER A 269 4.57 6.41 -4.21
C SER A 269 3.60 7.51 -4.67
N PRO A 270 2.54 7.85 -3.90
CA PRO A 270 1.73 9.02 -4.21
C PRO A 270 2.53 10.33 -4.13
N LEU A 271 3.54 10.39 -3.25
CA LEU A 271 4.44 11.55 -3.13
C LEU A 271 5.27 11.73 -4.41
N GLU A 272 5.76 10.63 -4.98
CA GLU A 272 6.47 10.65 -6.25
C GLU A 272 5.59 11.10 -7.40
N VAL A 273 4.35 10.59 -7.47
CA VAL A 273 3.37 11.01 -8.48
C VAL A 273 3.16 12.52 -8.43
N VAL A 274 2.93 13.09 -7.24
CA VAL A 274 2.74 14.54 -7.07
C VAL A 274 3.97 15.34 -7.51
N LEU A 275 5.16 14.94 -7.03
CA LEU A 275 6.40 15.65 -7.36
C LEU A 275 6.72 15.60 -8.85
N GLU A 276 6.48 14.47 -9.51
CA GLU A 276 6.73 14.32 -10.93
C GLU A 276 5.73 15.11 -11.77
N THR A 277 4.42 15.06 -11.45
CA THR A 277 3.40 15.87 -12.11
C THR A 277 3.78 17.36 -12.04
N LEU A 278 4.13 17.87 -10.85
CA LEU A 278 4.53 19.26 -10.69
C LEU A 278 5.86 19.63 -11.37
N SER A 279 6.73 18.65 -11.63
CA SER A 279 7.99 18.90 -12.35
C SER A 279 7.85 18.95 -13.87
N LYS A 280 6.79 18.33 -14.41
CA LYS A 280 6.59 18.15 -15.86
C LYS A 280 5.39 18.93 -16.41
N TYR A 281 4.49 19.41 -15.54
CA TYR A 281 3.23 20.03 -15.93
C TYR A 281 2.91 21.22 -15.02
N GLU A 282 2.53 22.36 -15.61
CA GLU A 282 2.15 23.56 -14.86
C GLU A 282 0.84 23.32 -14.08
N ARG A 283 0.78 23.77 -12.83
CA ARG A 283 -0.41 23.55 -12.01
C ARG A 283 -1.59 24.35 -12.56
N ASP A 284 -2.56 23.63 -13.12
CA ASP A 284 -3.83 24.13 -13.61
C ASP A 284 -5.02 23.42 -12.91
N GLU A 285 -6.23 23.65 -13.41
CA GLU A 285 -7.44 23.02 -12.89
C GLU A 285 -7.49 21.49 -13.10
N ASN A 286 -6.75 20.95 -14.06
CA ASN A 286 -6.65 19.51 -14.28
C ASN A 286 -5.76 18.86 -13.23
N VAL A 287 -4.61 19.48 -12.93
CA VAL A 287 -3.73 19.07 -11.82
C VAL A 287 -4.50 19.13 -10.51
N ASP A 288 -5.22 20.21 -10.23
CA ASP A 288 -6.02 20.33 -9.02
C ASP A 288 -7.12 19.27 -8.94
N SER A 289 -7.79 18.97 -10.06
CA SER A 289 -8.78 17.89 -10.12
C SER A 289 -8.15 16.52 -9.88
N PHE A 290 -6.97 16.25 -10.45
CA PHE A 290 -6.25 14.99 -10.25
C PHE A 290 -5.75 14.84 -8.80
N PHE A 291 -5.16 15.89 -8.22
CA PHE A 291 -4.69 15.88 -6.84
C PHE A 291 -5.82 15.79 -5.83
N ASN A 292 -7.01 16.31 -6.14
CA ASN A 292 -8.19 16.08 -5.31
C ASN A 292 -8.53 14.57 -5.23
N GLU A 293 -8.38 13.81 -6.31
CA GLU A 293 -8.60 12.35 -6.28
C GLU A 293 -7.42 11.60 -5.61
N LEU A 294 -6.20 11.88 -6.06
CA LEU A 294 -4.98 11.20 -5.62
C LEU A 294 -4.65 11.43 -4.14
N ILE A 295 -4.88 12.66 -3.65
CA ILE A 295 -4.52 13.08 -2.30
C ILE A 295 -5.78 13.11 -1.44
N VAL A 296 -6.75 13.98 -1.74
CA VAL A 296 -7.88 14.24 -0.82
C VAL A 296 -8.76 13.01 -0.65
N TRP A 297 -9.30 12.45 -1.73
CA TRP A 297 -10.22 11.30 -1.63
C TRP A 297 -9.51 10.03 -1.19
N ARG A 298 -8.33 9.76 -1.74
CA ARG A 298 -7.53 8.58 -1.34
C ARG A 298 -7.12 8.65 0.14
N GLU A 299 -6.63 9.78 0.63
CA GLU A 299 -6.20 9.93 2.02
C GLU A 299 -7.37 10.10 2.99
N LEU A 300 -8.52 10.62 2.54
CA LEU A 300 -9.79 10.51 3.28
C LEU A 300 -10.17 9.05 3.54
N THR A 301 -9.98 8.18 2.54
CA THR A 301 -10.24 6.75 2.70
C THR A 301 -9.26 6.10 3.69
N ARG A 302 -7.98 6.53 3.69
CA ARG A 302 -7.00 6.10 4.71
C ARG A 302 -7.41 6.57 6.11
N ASN A 303 -7.84 7.82 6.26
CA ASN A 303 -8.37 8.37 7.51
C ASN A 303 -9.60 7.59 8.00
N PHE A 304 -10.56 7.33 7.11
CA PHE A 304 -11.78 6.57 7.41
C PHE A 304 -11.44 5.16 7.92
N CYS A 305 -10.64 4.38 7.19
CA CYS A 305 -10.26 3.04 7.62
C CYS A 305 -9.41 3.03 8.91
N TYR A 306 -8.62 4.08 9.14
CA TYR A 306 -7.78 4.22 10.33
C TYR A 306 -8.62 4.50 11.59
N TYR A 307 -9.52 5.47 11.54
CA TYR A 307 -10.27 5.94 12.70
C TYR A 307 -11.63 5.25 12.90
N ASN A 308 -12.23 4.68 11.86
CA ASN A 308 -13.50 3.97 11.98
C ASN A 308 -13.27 2.46 12.15
N PRO A 309 -13.44 1.86 13.34
CA PRO A 309 -13.26 0.40 13.51
C PRO A 309 -14.29 -0.43 12.71
N ASN A 310 -15.39 0.20 12.31
CA ASN A 310 -16.51 -0.40 11.59
C ASN A 310 -16.56 0.02 10.10
N TYR A 311 -15.44 0.48 9.52
CA TYR A 311 -15.40 0.98 8.12
C TYR A 311 -15.96 0.01 7.06
N ASN A 312 -16.06 -1.28 7.37
CA ASN A 312 -16.57 -2.34 6.51
C ASN A 312 -17.85 -3.00 7.05
N HIS A 313 -18.58 -2.31 7.93
CA HIS A 313 -19.82 -2.77 8.54
C HIS A 313 -20.87 -1.65 8.51
N TYR A 314 -22.15 -2.02 8.60
CA TYR A 314 -23.26 -1.06 8.60
C TYR A 314 -23.16 -0.04 9.75
N GLU A 315 -22.62 -0.44 10.90
CA GLU A 315 -22.45 0.45 12.05
C GLU A 315 -21.44 1.59 11.77
N GLY A 316 -20.60 1.44 10.74
CA GLY A 316 -19.59 2.42 10.35
C GLY A 316 -20.09 3.56 9.47
N ILE A 317 -21.32 3.52 8.96
CA ILE A 317 -21.90 4.63 8.18
C ILE A 317 -22.52 5.71 9.11
N PRO A 318 -22.67 6.97 8.64
CA PRO A 318 -23.23 8.06 9.46
C PRO A 318 -24.63 7.80 10.00
N ASP A 319 -24.96 8.36 11.16
CA ASP A 319 -26.26 8.14 11.83
C ASP A 319 -27.47 8.56 10.98
N TRP A 320 -27.37 9.68 10.25
CA TRP A 320 -28.43 10.12 9.34
C TRP A 320 -28.65 9.11 8.21
N ALA A 321 -27.59 8.47 7.71
CA ALA A 321 -27.66 7.47 6.65
C ALA A 321 -28.29 6.16 7.18
N LYS A 322 -27.95 5.75 8.41
CA LYS A 322 -28.61 4.62 9.08
C LYS A 322 -30.09 4.88 9.28
N LYS A 323 -30.44 6.09 9.76
CA LYS A 323 -31.84 6.47 9.98
C LYS A 323 -32.67 6.34 8.69
N THR A 324 -32.20 6.91 7.58
CA THR A 324 -32.93 6.79 6.29
C THR A 324 -32.97 5.35 5.78
N LEU A 325 -31.89 4.56 5.93
CA LEU A 325 -31.90 3.15 5.53
C LEU A 325 -32.88 2.30 6.36
N GLU A 326 -33.03 2.57 7.67
CA GLU A 326 -34.04 1.90 8.50
C GLU A 326 -35.47 2.35 8.15
N GLU A 327 -35.70 3.64 7.86
CA GLU A 327 -37.00 4.16 7.42
C GLU A 327 -37.47 3.47 6.13
N HIS A 328 -36.57 3.21 5.20
CA HIS A 328 -36.84 2.56 3.91
C HIS A 328 -36.62 1.03 3.92
N LYS A 329 -36.52 0.42 5.11
CA LYS A 329 -36.22 -1.01 5.23
C LYS A 329 -37.36 -1.90 4.73
N SER A 330 -38.61 -1.50 4.96
CA SER A 330 -39.80 -2.26 4.55
C SER A 330 -40.21 -2.02 3.09
N ASP A 331 -39.57 -1.08 2.39
CA ASP A 331 -39.91 -0.76 1.01
C ASP A 331 -39.71 -2.00 0.12
N LYS A 332 -40.71 -2.29 -0.71
CA LYS A 332 -40.59 -3.37 -1.69
C LYS A 332 -39.50 -2.99 -2.69
N ARG A 333 -38.49 -3.84 -2.85
CA ARG A 333 -37.47 -3.67 -3.90
C ARG A 333 -38.06 -4.12 -5.23
N ASP A 334 -37.89 -3.32 -6.27
CA ASP A 334 -38.34 -3.66 -7.63
C ASP A 334 -37.60 -4.89 -8.16
N TYR A 335 -36.31 -5.01 -7.82
CA TYR A 335 -35.45 -6.13 -8.19
C TYR A 335 -34.63 -6.60 -6.98
N VAL A 336 -34.52 -7.91 -6.82
CA VAL A 336 -33.66 -8.55 -5.81
C VAL A 336 -32.82 -9.60 -6.51
N TYR A 337 -31.51 -9.39 -6.50
CA TYR A 337 -30.54 -10.28 -7.13
C TYR A 337 -29.77 -11.08 -6.08
N THR A 338 -29.44 -12.31 -6.44
CA THR A 338 -28.45 -13.12 -5.76
C THR A 338 -27.03 -12.59 -6.04
N LEU A 339 -26.07 -12.99 -5.22
CA LEU A 339 -24.66 -12.66 -5.45
C LEU A 339 -24.16 -13.22 -6.79
N GLU A 340 -24.61 -14.41 -7.19
CA GLU A 340 -24.26 -15.04 -8.46
C GLU A 340 -24.81 -14.25 -9.66
N GLU A 341 -26.03 -13.72 -9.56
CA GLU A 341 -26.59 -12.87 -10.62
C GLU A 341 -25.80 -11.56 -10.76
N PHE A 342 -25.42 -10.94 -9.65
CA PHE A 342 -24.53 -9.78 -9.69
C PHE A 342 -23.17 -10.14 -10.29
N GLU A 343 -22.52 -11.21 -9.83
CA GLU A 343 -21.19 -11.62 -10.29
C GLU A 343 -21.16 -11.89 -11.80
N ASN A 344 -22.23 -12.48 -12.34
CA ASN A 344 -22.35 -12.85 -13.75
C ASN A 344 -23.04 -11.79 -14.62
N ALA A 345 -23.19 -10.55 -14.14
CA ALA A 345 -23.81 -9.46 -14.89
C ALA A 345 -25.22 -9.79 -15.41
N LYS A 346 -26.06 -10.41 -14.56
CA LYS A 346 -27.43 -10.85 -14.87
C LYS A 346 -28.48 -9.95 -14.21
N THR A 347 -28.32 -8.63 -14.33
CA THR A 347 -29.34 -7.68 -13.86
C THR A 347 -30.23 -7.21 -15.01
N HIS A 348 -31.30 -6.50 -14.68
CA HIS A 348 -32.18 -5.86 -15.67
C HIS A 348 -31.54 -4.65 -16.35
N ASP A 349 -30.48 -4.07 -15.76
CA ASP A 349 -29.83 -2.84 -16.20
C ASP A 349 -28.57 -3.17 -17.03
N GLU A 350 -28.61 -2.83 -18.32
CA GLU A 350 -27.51 -3.08 -19.25
C GLU A 350 -26.24 -2.28 -18.93
N TYR A 351 -26.36 -1.11 -18.30
CA TYR A 351 -25.21 -0.30 -17.89
C TYR A 351 -24.53 -0.90 -16.66
N TRP A 352 -25.31 -1.40 -15.70
CA TRP A 352 -24.77 -2.14 -14.55
C TRP A 352 -24.03 -3.39 -15.02
N ASN A 353 -24.66 -4.17 -15.91
CA ASN A 353 -24.06 -5.38 -16.48
C ASN A 353 -22.75 -5.05 -17.25
N SER A 354 -22.73 -3.96 -18.01
CA SER A 354 -21.54 -3.50 -18.73
C SER A 354 -20.40 -3.09 -17.79
N ALA A 355 -20.71 -2.47 -16.65
CA ALA A 355 -19.71 -2.11 -15.64
C ALA A 355 -19.12 -3.32 -14.91
N GLN A 356 -19.90 -4.40 -14.74
CA GLN A 356 -19.45 -5.63 -14.09
C GLN A 356 -18.51 -6.48 -14.99
N LEU A 357 -18.69 -6.42 -16.31
CA LEU A 357 -17.92 -7.20 -17.28
C LEU A 357 -16.58 -6.57 -17.69
N LYS A 358 -16.45 -5.25 -17.53
CA LYS A 358 -15.21 -4.49 -17.78
C LYS A 358 -14.24 -4.62 -16.61
#